data_AF-A0A9E5MN94-F1
#
_entry.id   AF-A0A9E5MN94-F1
#
_cell.length_a   1.000
_cell.length_b   1.000
_cell.length_c   1.000
_cell.angle_alpha   90.00
_cell.angle_beta   90.00
_cell.angle_gamma   90.00
#
_symmetry.space_group_name_H-M   'P 1'
#
loop_
_entity.id
_entity.type
_entity.pdbx_description
1 polymer ?
#
loop_
_entity_poly.entity_id
_entity_poly.type
_entity_poly.pdbx_seq_one_letter_code
_entity_poly.pdbx_strand_id
1 'polypeptide(L)'
;MNVSISGYLTYVCNRCRKSGTVEGKSLTFGEDTSPEAQDDEYVRYVAQYDTSCASCGNTVHIELDVWEYPVAAVNYCYYSEQGVGNIECEFTIDHYFDDENSSNGDVHSEPDEARNDEEYDDEEKLFNESPIEPGYTDEYEDDDY
;
A
#
# COMPACT_ATOMS: atom_id res chain seq x y z
N MET A 1 8.63 11.58 -0.90
CA MET A 1 8.34 10.17 -0.57
C MET A 1 8.35 9.44 -1.88
N ASN A 2 9.24 8.47 -2.05
CA ASN A 2 9.30 7.67 -3.27
C ASN A 2 8.43 6.44 -3.09
N VAL A 3 7.58 6.15 -4.06
CA VAL A 3 6.69 4.99 -4.03
C VAL A 3 7.23 3.94 -5.01
N SER A 4 7.30 2.68 -4.56
CA SER A 4 7.57 1.54 -5.42
C SER A 4 6.40 0.59 -5.37
N ILE A 5 5.90 0.21 -6.55
CA ILE A 5 4.87 -0.81 -6.68
C ILE A 5 5.52 -2.05 -7.26
N SER A 6 5.37 -3.17 -6.56
CA SER A 6 5.96 -4.46 -6.96
C SER A 6 4.89 -5.55 -6.98
N GLY A 7 5.22 -6.75 -7.48
CA GLY A 7 4.26 -7.84 -7.66
C GLY A 7 4.22 -8.32 -9.10
N TYR A 8 3.08 -8.77 -9.59
CA TYR A 8 2.95 -9.31 -10.94
C TYR A 8 1.56 -9.10 -11.55
N LEU A 9 1.55 -9.18 -12.88
CA LEU A 9 0.36 -9.23 -13.72
C LEU A 9 0.48 -10.45 -14.63
N THR A 10 -0.54 -11.30 -14.67
CA THR A 10 -0.66 -12.36 -15.68
C THR A 10 -1.86 -12.12 -16.57
N TYR A 11 -1.76 -12.58 -17.82
CA TYR A 11 -2.81 -12.44 -18.81
C TYR A 11 -2.75 -13.59 -19.82
N VAL A 12 -3.86 -13.85 -20.51
CA VAL A 12 -3.94 -14.82 -21.61
C VAL A 12 -4.23 -14.10 -22.93
N CYS A 13 -3.41 -14.35 -23.95
CA CYS A 13 -3.64 -13.78 -25.27
C CYS A 13 -4.93 -14.32 -25.90
N ASN A 14 -5.82 -13.44 -26.37
CA ASN A 14 -7.09 -13.86 -26.97
C ASN A 14 -6.93 -14.60 -28.30
N ARG A 15 -5.83 -14.35 -29.02
CA ARG A 15 -5.59 -14.96 -30.34
C ARG A 15 -4.95 -16.35 -30.26
N CYS A 16 -3.89 -16.52 -29.47
CA CYS A 16 -3.15 -17.79 -29.42
C CYS A 16 -3.28 -18.56 -28.09
N ARG A 17 -4.01 -17.99 -27.11
CA ARG A 17 -4.30 -18.60 -25.80
C ARG A 17 -3.07 -18.91 -24.94
N LYS A 18 -1.91 -18.38 -25.28
CA LYS A 18 -0.72 -18.44 -24.43
C LYS A 18 -0.77 -17.35 -23.37
N SER A 19 -0.30 -17.69 -22.17
CA SER A 19 -0.16 -16.76 -21.07
C SER A 19 1.08 -15.89 -21.21
N GLY A 20 1.02 -14.70 -20.63
CA GLY A 20 2.16 -13.83 -20.37
C GLY A 20 2.15 -13.40 -18.91
N THR A 21 3.33 -13.08 -18.39
CA THR A 21 3.53 -12.55 -17.05
C THR A 21 4.40 -11.31 -17.15
N VAL A 22 4.04 -10.28 -16.41
CA VAL A 22 4.74 -9.00 -16.32
C VAL A 22 5.03 -8.73 -14.86
N GLU A 23 6.29 -8.46 -14.54
CA GLU A 23 6.69 -8.07 -13.20
C GLU A 23 6.24 -6.63 -12.93
N GLY A 24 5.66 -6.35 -11.76
CA GLY A 24 5.22 -5.00 -11.37
C GLY A 24 6.35 -3.97 -11.43
N LYS A 25 7.58 -4.39 -11.11
CA LYS A 25 8.79 -3.54 -11.22
C LYS A 25 9.15 -3.13 -12.65
N SER A 26 8.58 -3.79 -13.66
CA SER A 26 8.77 -3.42 -15.07
C SER A 26 7.68 -2.48 -15.59
N LEU A 27 6.65 -2.23 -14.78
CA LEU A 27 5.60 -1.26 -15.06
C LEU A 27 5.99 0.09 -14.47
N THR A 28 5.63 1.16 -15.19
CA THR A 28 5.82 2.54 -14.71
C THR A 28 4.49 3.02 -14.18
N PHE A 29 4.36 3.06 -12.85
CA PHE A 29 3.21 3.62 -12.17
C PHE A 29 3.40 5.13 -11.95
N GLY A 30 2.37 5.90 -12.25
CA GLY A 30 2.28 7.32 -11.93
C GLY A 30 1.10 7.59 -11.00
N GLU A 31 1.28 8.49 -10.04
CA GLU A 31 0.17 8.97 -9.21
C GLU A 31 -0.81 9.78 -10.07
N ASP A 32 -2.09 9.42 -10.01
CA ASP A 32 -3.17 10.14 -10.66
C ASP A 32 -3.66 11.26 -9.73
N THR A 33 -3.32 12.49 -10.09
CA THR A 33 -3.69 13.72 -9.36
C THR A 33 -4.92 14.40 -9.97
N SER A 34 -5.66 13.69 -10.83
CA SER A 34 -6.89 14.22 -11.44
C SER A 34 -7.96 14.53 -10.39
N PRO A 35 -8.89 15.46 -10.67
CA PRO A 35 -9.97 15.80 -9.74
C PRO A 35 -10.90 14.62 -9.41
N GLU A 36 -10.94 13.62 -10.28
CA GLU A 36 -11.73 12.40 -10.12
C GLU A 36 -11.10 11.43 -9.12
N ALA A 37 -9.79 11.57 -8.88
CA ALA A 37 -9.02 10.86 -7.86
C ALA A 37 -8.88 11.66 -6.55
N GLN A 38 -9.46 12.87 -6.45
CA GLN A 38 -9.47 13.68 -5.22
C GLN A 38 -10.53 13.17 -4.24
N ASP A 39 -10.33 11.95 -3.75
CA ASP A 39 -10.79 11.58 -2.42
C ASP A 39 -9.56 11.63 -1.52
N ASP A 40 -9.55 12.53 -0.53
CA ASP A 40 -8.36 12.83 0.30
C ASP A 40 -7.83 11.59 1.05
N GLU A 41 -8.62 10.52 1.12
CA GLU A 41 -8.24 9.27 1.77
C GLU A 41 -7.53 8.27 0.84
N TYR A 42 -7.76 8.32 -0.47
CA TYR A 42 -7.26 7.30 -1.40
C TYR A 42 -6.21 7.87 -2.37
N VAL A 43 -5.12 7.13 -2.58
CA VAL A 43 -4.15 7.47 -3.62
C VAL A 43 -4.30 6.49 -4.78
N ARG A 44 -4.47 6.99 -6.00
CA ARG A 44 -4.55 6.16 -7.21
C ARG A 44 -3.23 6.18 -7.96
N TYR A 45 -2.72 5.01 -8.31
CA TYR A 45 -1.58 4.83 -9.19
C TYR A 45 -2.02 4.18 -10.50
N VAL A 46 -1.62 4.77 -11.61
CA VAL A 46 -1.98 4.29 -12.96
C VAL A 46 -0.75 3.83 -13.72
N ALA A 47 -0.87 2.72 -14.45
CA ALA A 47 0.15 2.22 -15.36
C ALA A 47 -0.47 1.74 -16.67
N GLN A 48 0.25 1.91 -17.77
CA GLN A 48 -0.12 1.38 -19.09
C GLN A 48 0.94 0.39 -19.56
N TYR A 49 0.48 -0.74 -20.10
CA TYR A 49 1.33 -1.80 -20.63
C TYR A 49 0.93 -2.13 -22.07
N ASP A 50 1.76 -1.67 -23.01
CA ASP A 50 1.64 -1.94 -24.44
C ASP A 50 2.72 -2.91 -24.91
N THR A 51 2.30 -4.05 -25.47
CA THR A 51 3.24 -5.03 -26.01
C THR A 51 2.65 -5.84 -27.16
N SER A 52 3.47 -6.70 -27.75
CA SER A 52 3.04 -7.72 -28.70
C SER A 52 3.19 -9.11 -28.08
N CYS A 53 2.17 -9.96 -28.24
CA CYS A 53 2.24 -11.35 -27.80
C CYS A 53 3.42 -12.06 -28.48
N ALA A 54 4.38 -12.54 -27.68
CA ALA A 54 5.61 -13.17 -28.17
C ALA A 54 5.40 -14.37 -29.10
N SER A 55 4.22 -15.00 -29.07
CA SER A 55 3.94 -16.21 -29.84
C SER A 55 3.18 -16.00 -31.14
N CYS A 56 2.35 -14.96 -31.25
CA CYS A 56 1.53 -14.74 -32.45
C CYS A 56 1.52 -13.28 -32.94
N GLY A 57 2.28 -12.40 -32.28
CA GLY A 57 2.38 -10.98 -32.63
C GLY A 57 1.08 -10.19 -32.46
N ASN A 58 0.11 -10.70 -31.69
CA ASN A 58 -1.12 -9.96 -31.41
C ASN A 58 -0.80 -8.76 -30.50
N THR A 59 -1.34 -7.60 -30.82
CA THR A 59 -1.25 -6.42 -29.93
C THR A 59 -1.95 -6.72 -28.61
N VAL A 60 -1.28 -6.34 -27.53
CA VAL A 60 -1.75 -6.46 -26.15
C VAL A 60 -1.66 -5.07 -25.54
N HIS A 61 -2.77 -4.61 -24.98
CA HIS A 61 -2.85 -3.37 -24.22
C HIS A 61 -3.56 -3.67 -22.91
N ILE A 62 -2.97 -3.23 -21.81
CA ILE A 62 -3.53 -3.36 -20.46
C ILE A 62 -3.30 -2.03 -19.74
N GLU A 63 -4.36 -1.44 -19.21
CA GLU A 63 -4.27 -0.33 -18.26
C GLU A 63 -4.55 -0.86 -16.85
N LEU A 64 -3.85 -0.34 -15.86
CA LEU A 64 -3.94 -0.75 -14.47
C LEU A 64 -4.19 0.47 -13.60
N ASP A 65 -5.14 0.33 -12.68
CA ASP A 65 -5.42 1.29 -11.61
C ASP A 65 -5.21 0.58 -10.28
N VAL A 66 -4.24 1.03 -9.49
CA VAL A 66 -3.96 0.51 -8.15
C VAL A 66 -4.31 1.60 -7.13
N TRP A 67 -5.25 1.30 -6.25
CA TRP A 67 -5.71 2.20 -5.21
C TRP A 67 -5.06 1.84 -3.89
N GLU A 68 -4.44 2.82 -3.25
CA GLU A 68 -3.82 2.71 -1.93
C GLU A 68 -4.77 3.24 -0.86
N TYR A 69 -5.06 2.38 0.13
CA TYR A 69 -5.66 2.75 1.42
C TYR A 69 -5.73 1.52 2.34
N PRO A 70 -5.26 1.61 3.60
CA PRO A 70 -4.50 2.71 4.19
C PRO A 70 -3.10 2.86 3.55
N VAL A 71 -2.31 3.81 4.05
CA VAL A 71 -0.95 4.07 3.53
C VAL A 71 -0.13 2.78 3.44
N ALA A 72 0.57 2.61 2.31
CA ALA A 72 1.38 1.44 1.92
C ALA A 72 0.60 0.12 1.79
N ALA A 73 -0.73 0.16 1.67
CA ALA A 73 -1.56 -1.03 1.44
C ALA A 73 -2.41 -0.88 0.18
N VAL A 74 -2.36 -1.89 -0.68
CA VAL A 74 -3.27 -1.98 -1.83
C VAL A 74 -4.68 -2.27 -1.32
N ASN A 75 -5.63 -1.44 -1.72
CA ASN A 75 -7.04 -1.62 -1.45
C ASN A 75 -7.75 -2.32 -2.63
N TYR A 76 -7.67 -1.70 -3.81
CA TYR A 76 -8.30 -2.20 -5.02
C TYR A 76 -7.35 -2.15 -6.22
N CYS A 77 -7.47 -3.14 -7.10
CA CYS A 77 -6.83 -3.15 -8.40
C CYS A 77 -7.90 -3.27 -9.48
N TYR A 78 -7.98 -2.29 -10.36
CA TYR A 78 -8.80 -2.35 -11.57
C TYR A 78 -7.91 -2.43 -12.80
N TYR A 79 -8.48 -2.95 -13.88
CA TYR A 79 -7.80 -3.02 -15.15
C TYR A 79 -8.77 -2.82 -16.31
N SER A 80 -8.23 -2.37 -17.43
CA SER A 80 -8.89 -2.37 -18.73
C SER A 80 -7.99 -3.10 -19.73
N GLU A 81 -8.58 -3.83 -20.67
CA GLU A 81 -7.78 -4.67 -21.58
C GLU A 81 -8.22 -4.70 -23.04
N GLN A 82 -7.23 -4.85 -23.92
CA GLN A 82 -7.44 -5.13 -25.34
C GLN A 82 -6.49 -6.24 -25.82
N GLY A 83 -7.06 -7.22 -26.54
CA GLY A 83 -6.29 -8.32 -27.14
C GLY A 83 -5.88 -9.43 -26.17
N VAL A 84 -6.24 -9.32 -24.89
CA VAL A 84 -6.01 -10.30 -23.83
C VAL A 84 -7.28 -10.52 -22.99
N GLY A 85 -7.24 -11.49 -22.09
CA GLY A 85 -8.27 -11.76 -21.09
C GLY A 85 -7.69 -12.65 -19.99
N ASN A 86 -8.55 -13.06 -19.03
CA ASN A 86 -8.13 -13.79 -17.82
C ASN A 86 -6.95 -13.10 -17.13
N ILE A 87 -7.15 -11.83 -16.80
CA ILE A 87 -6.15 -11.03 -16.12
C ILE A 87 -6.19 -11.34 -14.63
N GLU A 88 -5.02 -11.61 -14.06
CA GLU A 88 -4.82 -11.74 -12.61
C GLU A 88 -3.65 -10.85 -12.23
N CYS A 89 -3.80 -10.07 -11.16
CA CYS A 89 -2.73 -9.22 -10.66
C CYS A 89 -2.67 -9.25 -9.14
N GLU A 90 -1.46 -9.11 -8.63
CA GLU A 90 -1.18 -8.96 -7.20
C GLU A 90 -0.05 -7.94 -7.07
N PHE A 91 -0.29 -6.89 -6.30
CA PHE A 91 0.66 -5.81 -6.13
C PHE A 91 0.88 -5.49 -4.64
N THR A 92 2.05 -4.96 -4.34
CA THR A 92 2.42 -4.38 -3.03
C THR A 92 2.95 -2.97 -3.24
N ILE A 93 2.72 -2.10 -2.26
CA ILE A 93 3.17 -0.70 -2.29
C ILE A 93 4.18 -0.49 -1.17
N ASP A 94 5.37 -0.02 -1.53
CA ASP A 94 6.42 0.34 -0.58
C ASP A 94 6.72 1.83 -0.68
N HIS A 95 6.70 2.53 0.45
CA HIS A 95 7.10 3.93 0.53
C HIS A 95 8.51 4.05 1.12
N TYR A 96 9.37 4.82 0.46
CA TYR A 96 10.73 5.09 0.89
C TYR A 96 10.92 6.58 1.18
N PHE A 97 11.60 6.86 2.28
CA PHE A 97 12.11 8.19 2.59
C PHE A 97 13.56 8.27 2.07
N ASP A 98 13.86 9.29 1.28
CA ASP A 98 15.25 9.59 0.94
C ASP A 98 15.92 10.17 2.18
N ASP A 99 16.52 9.31 3.00
CA ASP A 99 17.26 9.68 4.22
C ASP A 99 18.60 10.40 3.93
N GLU A 100 18.77 11.01 2.76
CA GLU A 100 20.01 11.71 2.38
C GLU A 100 20.07 13.16 2.87
N ASN A 101 19.13 13.59 3.72
CA ASN A 101 19.17 14.90 4.38
C ASN A 101 18.94 14.86 5.91
N SER A 102 18.86 13.67 6.51
CA SER A 102 18.62 13.50 7.96
C SER A 102 19.91 13.55 8.82
N SER A 103 21.08 13.79 8.22
CA SER A 103 22.36 13.92 8.93
C SER A 103 22.95 15.32 8.81
N ASN A 104 22.27 16.34 9.34
CA ASN A 104 22.95 17.50 9.91
C ASN A 104 22.55 17.57 11.38
N GLY A 105 23.45 17.01 12.20
CA GLY A 105 23.20 16.62 13.58
C GLY A 105 22.65 17.74 14.46
N ASP A 106 21.59 17.40 15.18
CA ASP A 106 21.31 18.00 16.47
C ASP A 106 22.47 17.56 17.40
N VAL A 107 23.47 18.43 17.54
CA VAL A 107 24.48 18.29 18.58
C VAL A 107 23.74 18.56 19.89
N HIS A 108 23.14 17.51 20.45
CA HIS A 108 22.80 17.47 21.86
C HIS A 108 24.09 17.74 22.64
N SER A 109 24.25 18.99 23.06
CA SER A 109 25.28 19.35 24.03
C SER A 109 24.95 18.60 25.30
N GLU A 110 25.83 17.69 25.68
CA GLU A 110 25.78 16.99 26.97
C GLU A 110 25.65 18.03 28.09
N PRO A 111 24.71 17.89 29.04
CA PRO A 111 24.76 18.69 30.23
C PRO A 111 25.90 18.17 31.12
N ASP A 112 26.92 19.00 31.31
CA ASP A 112 28.02 18.81 32.26
C ASP A 112 27.50 18.38 33.65
N GLU A 113 28.05 17.29 34.18
CA GLU A 113 27.83 16.87 35.56
C GLU A 113 28.44 17.87 36.55
N ALA A 114 27.61 18.47 37.41
CA ALA A 114 28.06 19.01 38.69
C ALA A 114 26.97 18.88 39.78
N ARG A 115 27.04 17.75 40.49
CA ARG A 115 26.54 17.43 41.84
C ARG A 115 25.93 18.57 42.68
N ASN A 116 24.74 18.33 43.22
CA ASN A 116 24.50 18.49 44.65
C ASN A 116 23.37 17.58 45.16
N ASP A 117 23.57 17.10 46.39
CA ASP A 117 22.78 16.13 47.17
C ASP A 117 21.36 16.59 47.53
N GLU A 118 20.60 15.64 48.11
CA GLU A 118 19.29 15.74 48.81
C GLU A 118 18.06 15.45 47.94
N GLU A 119 17.03 14.69 48.29
CA GLU A 119 16.66 13.78 49.39
C GLU A 119 15.28 13.19 48.96
N TYR A 120 14.97 11.95 49.33
CA TYR A 120 13.71 11.17 49.21
C TYR A 120 12.41 11.80 48.64
N ASP A 121 11.72 11.08 47.74
CA ASP A 121 10.34 10.55 47.88
C ASP A 121 10.03 9.71 46.61
N ASP A 122 9.74 8.39 46.68
CA ASP A 122 8.37 7.79 46.58
C ASP A 122 7.42 8.72 45.79
N GLU A 123 6.74 8.36 44.69
CA GLU A 123 5.50 7.58 44.70
C GLU A 123 5.17 7.07 43.27
N GLU A 124 4.84 5.79 43.21
CA GLU A 124 3.76 5.17 42.42
C GLU A 124 3.68 5.28 40.88
N LYS A 125 3.93 4.10 40.27
CA LYS A 125 3.37 3.66 39.00
C LYS A 125 1.84 3.64 39.08
N LEU A 126 1.15 4.47 38.31
CA LEU A 126 -0.29 4.33 38.06
C LEU A 126 -0.52 4.01 36.58
N PHE A 127 -0.57 2.71 36.29
CA PHE A 127 -1.27 2.18 35.12
C PHE A 127 -2.75 2.48 35.31
N ASN A 128 -3.32 3.40 34.52
CA ASN A 128 -4.76 3.55 34.51
C ASN A 128 -5.36 2.52 33.55
N GLU A 129 -6.09 1.60 34.17
CA GLU A 129 -6.82 0.47 33.59
C GLU A 129 -7.88 0.94 32.58
N SER A 130 -8.03 0.18 31.49
CA SER A 130 -9.11 0.34 30.52
C SER A 130 -10.48 0.08 31.17
N PRO A 131 -11.51 0.89 30.89
CA PRO A 131 -12.88 0.54 31.24
C PRO A 131 -13.35 -0.67 30.43
N ILE A 132 -13.71 -1.75 31.13
CA ILE A 132 -14.41 -2.92 30.60
C ILE A 132 -15.85 -2.47 30.30
N GLU A 133 -16.23 -2.37 29.02
CA GLU A 133 -17.65 -2.27 28.66
C GLU A 133 -18.30 -3.67 28.65
N PRO A 134 -19.47 -3.84 29.28
CA PRO A 134 -20.15 -5.11 29.37
C PRO A 134 -21.01 -5.43 28.13
N GLY A 135 -20.84 -6.65 27.62
CA GLY A 135 -21.96 -7.52 27.22
C GLY A 135 -22.50 -7.37 25.80
N TYR A 136 -21.87 -8.06 24.85
CA TYR A 136 -22.58 -8.51 23.65
C TYR A 136 -23.61 -9.58 24.04
N THR A 137 -24.90 -9.30 23.79
CA THR A 137 -25.94 -10.33 23.70
C THR A 137 -26.23 -10.57 22.23
N ASP A 138 -25.72 -11.69 21.70
CA ASP A 138 -26.15 -12.24 20.41
C ASP A 138 -27.49 -12.94 20.62
N GLU A 139 -28.60 -12.25 20.33
CA GLU A 139 -29.88 -12.91 20.09
C GLU A 139 -29.95 -13.26 18.60
N TYR A 140 -29.50 -14.46 18.25
CA TYR A 140 -29.84 -15.07 16.97
C TYR A 140 -31.33 -15.46 17.01
N GLU A 141 -32.18 -14.70 16.32
CA GLU A 141 -33.53 -15.14 15.98
C GLU A 141 -33.40 -16.17 14.84
N ASP A 142 -33.53 -17.46 15.21
CA ASP A 142 -33.80 -18.57 14.29
C ASP A 142 -35.22 -18.39 13.71
N ASP A 143 -35.33 -17.69 12.58
CA ASP A 143 -36.55 -17.76 11.75
C ASP A 143 -36.47 -18.97 10.81
N ASP A 144 -36.80 -20.14 11.37
CA ASP A 144 -37.27 -21.31 10.63
C ASP A 144 -38.76 -21.12 10.32
N TYR A 145 -39.15 -20.76 9.10
CA TYR A 145 -40.47 -21.08 8.50
C TYR A 145 -40.50 -21.00 6.96
#